data_AF-A0A7K6Q4S0-F1
#
_entry.id   AF-A0A7K6Q4S0-F1
#
_cell.length_a   1.000
_cell.length_b   1.000
_cell.length_c   1.000
_cell.angle_alpha   90.00
_cell.angle_beta   90.00
_cell.angle_gamma   90.00
#
_symmetry.space_group_name_H-M   'P 1'
#
loop_
_entity.id
_entity.type
_entity.pdbx_description
1 polymer ?
#
loop_
_entity_poly.entity_id
_entity_poly.type
_entity_poly.pdbx_seq_one_letter_code
_entity_poly.pdbx_strand_id
1 'polypeptide(L)'
;SGVSILAVYSKDNYKRVTGTSLGGGTFFGLCCLLTGCSTFEEALEMASHGDSTKVDKLVRDIYGGDYERFGLPGWAKASELGSELFWDGKVRLEVWFKSKISLLGWSFPFFKNCNINRVVFVGNFLRINTISMRLLAYALDYWSKGQLKALFLEHEGYFGAVGALLGLLDSA
;
A
#
# COMPACT_ATOMS: atom_id res chain seq x y z
N SER A 1 1.30 4.18 -13.54
CA SER A 1 1.29 5.11 -12.40
C SER A 1 1.93 4.44 -11.18
N GLY A 2 2.79 5.18 -10.47
CA GLY A 2 3.59 4.68 -9.33
C GLY A 2 3.29 5.44 -8.03
N VAL A 3 4.26 5.45 -7.11
CA VAL A 3 4.21 6.18 -5.84
C VAL A 3 5.45 7.07 -5.72
N SER A 4 5.27 8.31 -5.28
CA SER A 4 6.34 9.22 -4.87
C SER A 4 6.23 9.50 -3.38
N ILE A 5 7.36 9.48 -2.68
CA ILE A 5 7.45 9.76 -1.24
C ILE A 5 8.21 11.07 -1.06
N LEU A 6 7.56 12.02 -0.39
CA LEU A 6 8.12 13.35 -0.12
C LEU A 6 8.31 13.53 1.39
N ALA A 7 9.43 14.14 1.77
CA ALA A 7 9.61 14.71 3.10
C ALA A 7 9.37 16.22 2.99
N VAL A 8 8.41 16.73 3.75
CA VAL A 8 8.00 18.13 3.76
C VAL A 8 8.35 18.72 5.13
N TYR A 9 9.25 19.69 5.15
CA TYR A 9 9.75 20.34 6.37
C TYR A 9 9.10 21.72 6.60
N SER A 10 8.78 22.43 5.51
CA SER A 10 7.99 23.67 5.52
C SER A 10 7.25 23.83 4.19
N LYS A 11 6.49 24.94 4.02
CA LYS A 11 5.79 25.27 2.77
C LYS A 11 6.70 25.21 1.54
N ASP A 12 7.89 25.78 1.67
CA ASP A 12 8.85 25.92 0.55
C ASP A 12 10.08 25.01 0.70
N ASN A 13 10.15 24.21 1.76
CA ASN A 13 11.22 23.23 1.99
C ASN A 13 10.67 21.82 2.02
N TYR A 14 10.78 21.13 0.89
CA TYR A 14 10.43 19.74 0.73
C TYR A 14 11.35 19.05 -0.27
N LYS A 15 11.47 17.73 -0.15
CA LYS A 15 12.26 16.91 -1.09
C LYS A 15 11.56 15.60 -1.40
N ARG A 16 11.71 15.14 -2.64
CA ARG A 16 11.36 13.77 -3.00
C ARG A 16 12.44 12.83 -2.45
N VAL A 17 12.08 12.03 -1.46
CA VAL A 17 13.02 11.12 -0.79
C VAL A 17 13.23 9.86 -1.62
N THR A 18 12.14 9.28 -2.13
CA THR A 18 12.18 8.07 -2.95
C THR A 18 10.83 7.87 -3.66
N GLY A 19 10.67 6.73 -4.33
CA GLY A 19 9.40 6.26 -4.85
C GLY A 19 9.48 4.81 -5.30
N THR A 20 8.35 4.30 -5.78
CA THR A 20 8.23 2.92 -6.26
C THR A 20 7.34 2.87 -7.49
N SER A 21 7.69 2.02 -8.45
CA SER A 21 6.85 1.74 -9.62
C SER A 21 5.59 0.95 -9.25
N LEU A 22 5.58 0.28 -8.10
CA LEU A 22 4.49 -0.57 -7.63
C LEU A 22 3.34 0.24 -7.00
N GLY A 23 2.67 1.07 -7.79
CA GLY A 23 1.54 1.92 -7.35
C GLY A 23 0.16 1.36 -7.67
N GLY A 24 -0.84 2.25 -7.68
CA GLY A 24 -2.23 1.90 -8.03
C GLY A 24 -2.40 1.37 -9.46
N GLY A 25 -1.58 1.84 -10.41
CA GLY A 25 -1.60 1.32 -11.78
C GLY A 25 -1.14 -0.13 -11.88
N THR A 26 -0.15 -0.53 -11.09
CA THR A 26 0.28 -1.93 -11.00
C THR A 26 -0.80 -2.80 -10.37
N PHE A 27 -1.48 -2.30 -9.33
CA PHE A 27 -2.61 -3.01 -8.74
C PHE A 27 -3.70 -3.24 -9.78
N PHE A 28 -4.18 -2.16 -10.41
CA PHE A 28 -5.29 -2.25 -11.35
C PHE A 28 -4.92 -3.10 -12.58
N GLY A 29 -3.74 -2.89 -13.17
CA GLY A 29 -3.31 -3.67 -14.34
C GLY A 29 -3.20 -5.17 -14.06
N LEU A 30 -2.68 -5.56 -12.89
CA LEU A 30 -2.63 -6.98 -12.50
C LEU A 30 -4.03 -7.53 -12.20
N CYS A 31 -4.92 -6.74 -11.59
CA CYS A 31 -6.31 -7.15 -11.40
C CYS A 31 -6.97 -7.40 -12.76
N CYS A 32 -6.83 -6.52 -13.75
CA CYS A 32 -7.39 -6.72 -15.08
C CYS A 32 -6.84 -7.98 -15.75
N LEU A 33 -5.51 -8.17 -15.74
CA LEU A 33 -4.86 -9.29 -16.41
C LEU A 33 -5.22 -10.63 -15.81
N LEU A 34 -5.29 -10.67 -14.48
CA LEU A 34 -5.61 -11.88 -13.80
C LEU A 34 -7.14 -12.07 -13.94
N THR A 35 -7.97 -11.13 -13.50
CA THR A 35 -9.38 -11.39 -13.12
C THR A 35 -10.37 -11.12 -14.24
N GLY A 36 -9.93 -10.41 -15.28
CA GLY A 36 -10.80 -9.89 -16.31
C GLY A 36 -11.60 -8.65 -15.88
N CYS A 37 -11.36 -8.09 -14.68
CA CYS A 37 -12.04 -6.86 -14.27
C CYS A 37 -11.74 -5.71 -15.22
N SER A 38 -12.72 -4.86 -15.43
CA SER A 38 -12.65 -3.73 -16.37
C SER A 38 -12.62 -2.36 -15.68
N THR A 39 -13.05 -2.29 -14.42
CA THR A 39 -13.07 -1.05 -13.63
C THR A 39 -12.34 -1.20 -12.30
N PHE A 40 -11.87 -0.08 -11.74
CA PHE A 40 -11.16 -0.08 -10.47
C PHE A 40 -12.09 -0.47 -9.31
N GLU A 41 -13.34 -0.02 -9.38
CA GLU A 41 -14.42 -0.35 -8.46
C GLU A 41 -14.69 -1.86 -8.41
N GLU A 42 -14.80 -2.50 -9.58
CA GLU A 42 -14.97 -3.95 -9.70
C GLU A 42 -13.77 -4.69 -9.09
N ALA A 43 -12.55 -4.20 -9.32
CA ALA A 43 -11.35 -4.76 -8.70
C ALA A 43 -11.38 -4.62 -7.16
N LEU A 44 -11.86 -3.50 -6.62
CA LEU A 44 -12.02 -3.30 -5.17
C LEU A 44 -13.13 -4.18 -4.58
N GLU A 45 -14.23 -4.37 -5.30
CA GLU A 45 -15.32 -5.24 -4.88
C GLU A 45 -14.85 -6.70 -4.79
N MET A 46 -14.16 -7.20 -5.82
CA MET A 46 -13.51 -8.51 -5.78
C MET A 46 -12.53 -8.59 -4.60
N ALA A 47 -11.76 -7.53 -4.36
CA ALA A 47 -10.80 -7.48 -3.26
C ALA A 47 -11.43 -7.64 -1.88
N SER A 48 -12.65 -7.11 -1.70
CA SER A 48 -13.35 -7.16 -0.42
C SER A 48 -13.79 -8.57 -0.02
N HIS A 49 -13.97 -9.47 -0.99
CA HIS A 49 -14.39 -10.85 -0.78
C HIS A 49 -13.20 -11.85 -0.79
N GLY A 50 -12.00 -11.38 -1.11
CA GLY A 50 -10.80 -12.18 -1.23
C GLY A 50 -10.12 -12.54 0.10
N ASP A 51 -9.47 -13.72 0.12
CA ASP A 51 -8.64 -14.18 1.25
C ASP A 51 -7.20 -14.45 0.82
N SER A 52 -6.33 -13.46 0.99
CA SER A 52 -4.93 -13.51 0.58
C SER A 52 -4.10 -14.62 1.21
N THR A 53 -4.53 -15.20 2.34
CA THR A 53 -3.78 -16.29 3.00
C THR A 53 -3.73 -17.57 2.19
N LYS A 54 -4.58 -17.70 1.17
CA LYS A 54 -4.59 -18.86 0.26
C LYS A 54 -3.56 -18.76 -0.88
N VAL A 55 -2.89 -17.61 -1.06
CA VAL A 55 -1.85 -17.40 -2.09
C VAL A 55 -0.54 -16.89 -1.51
N ASP A 56 -0.61 -16.06 -0.47
CA ASP A 56 0.60 -15.59 0.22
C ASP A 56 1.16 -16.71 1.11
N LYS A 57 2.48 -16.89 1.07
CA LYS A 57 3.19 -17.76 2.01
C LYS A 57 3.50 -16.97 3.27
N LEU A 58 3.03 -17.44 4.41
CA LEU A 58 3.17 -16.82 5.71
C LEU A 58 4.41 -17.34 6.44
N VAL A 59 4.84 -16.65 7.48
CA VAL A 59 5.97 -17.07 8.33
C VAL A 59 5.74 -18.46 8.90
N ARG A 60 4.51 -18.76 9.34
CA ARG A 60 4.16 -20.09 9.86
C ARG A 60 4.25 -21.20 8.81
N ASP A 61 4.09 -20.88 7.52
CA ASP A 61 4.18 -21.87 6.45
C ASP A 61 5.64 -22.27 6.15
N ILE A 62 6.60 -21.47 6.62
CA ILE A 62 8.04 -21.75 6.54
C ILE A 62 8.57 -22.32 7.86
N TYR A 63 8.18 -21.72 8.99
CA TYR A 63 8.75 -21.98 10.30
C TYR A 63 7.86 -22.83 11.23
N GLY A 64 6.64 -23.18 10.82
CA GLY A 64 5.68 -23.93 11.64
C GLY A 64 5.03 -23.11 12.77
N GLY A 65 5.32 -21.81 12.87
CA GLY A 65 4.86 -20.92 13.92
C GLY A 65 5.46 -19.51 13.78
N ASP A 66 5.66 -18.83 14.90
CA ASP A 66 6.35 -17.55 14.94
C ASP A 66 7.86 -17.74 14.71
N TYR A 67 8.50 -16.77 14.04
CA TYR A 67 9.96 -16.70 13.98
C TYR A 67 10.46 -15.77 15.10
N GLU A 68 10.53 -16.34 16.31
CA GLU A 68 10.78 -15.63 17.57
C GLU A 68 12.08 -14.82 17.57
N ARG A 69 13.15 -15.34 16.96
CA ARG A 69 14.47 -14.71 16.94
C ARG A 69 14.44 -13.27 16.42
N PHE A 70 13.55 -12.98 15.46
CA PHE A 70 13.39 -11.66 14.87
C PHE A 70 12.02 -11.04 15.18
N GLY A 71 11.22 -11.65 16.05
CA GLY A 71 9.90 -11.19 16.43
C GLY A 71 8.92 -11.12 15.24
N LEU A 72 9.06 -12.02 14.26
CA LEU A 72 8.14 -12.09 13.13
C LEU A 72 7.00 -13.06 13.49
N PRO A 73 5.75 -12.60 13.61
CA PRO A 73 4.65 -13.48 13.98
C PRO A 73 4.29 -14.41 12.81
N GLY A 74 3.75 -15.58 13.11
CA GLY A 74 3.43 -16.62 12.14
C GLY A 74 2.40 -16.20 11.10
N TRP A 75 1.54 -15.21 11.41
CA TRP A 75 0.59 -14.63 10.48
C TRP A 75 1.22 -13.61 9.52
N ALA A 76 2.42 -13.10 9.80
CA ALA A 76 3.10 -12.16 8.92
C ALA A 76 3.41 -12.84 7.59
N LYS A 77 3.36 -12.05 6.52
CA LYS A 77 3.67 -12.54 5.18
C LYS A 77 5.17 -12.72 5.02
N ALA A 78 5.60 -13.91 4.62
CA ALA A 78 6.99 -14.21 4.32
C ALA A 78 7.30 -14.05 2.82
N SER A 79 6.36 -14.44 1.94
CA SER A 79 6.48 -14.28 0.49
C SER A 79 5.13 -14.01 -0.14
N GLU A 80 5.05 -12.94 -0.92
CA GLU A 80 3.88 -12.63 -1.73
C GLU A 80 3.80 -13.59 -2.91
N LEU A 81 2.64 -14.20 -3.14
CA LEU A 81 2.46 -15.26 -4.15
C LEU A 81 3.38 -16.48 -3.95
N GLY A 82 3.79 -16.73 -2.71
CA GLY A 82 4.78 -17.75 -2.38
C GLY A 82 4.22 -19.16 -2.19
N SER A 83 2.89 -19.33 -2.09
CA SER A 83 2.29 -20.66 -2.16
C SER A 83 2.40 -21.16 -3.60
N GLU A 84 2.77 -22.43 -3.80
CA GLU A 84 2.85 -23.04 -5.13
C GLU A 84 1.60 -22.70 -5.92
N LEU A 85 1.78 -21.96 -7.01
CA LEU A 85 0.76 -21.71 -8.02
C LEU A 85 0.40 -23.08 -8.62
N PHE A 86 -0.45 -23.85 -7.94
CA PHE A 86 -1.16 -24.93 -8.61
C PHE A 86 -2.10 -24.25 -9.60
N TRP A 87 -1.59 -24.14 -10.83
CA TRP A 87 -2.29 -23.74 -12.05
C TRP A 87 -3.35 -24.78 -12.44
N ASP A 88 -4.11 -25.30 -11.49
CA ASP A 88 -5.22 -26.20 -11.77
C ASP A 88 -6.50 -25.39 -11.98
N GLY A 89 -6.48 -24.50 -12.98
CA GLY A 89 -7.61 -23.84 -13.67
C GLY A 89 -8.74 -23.16 -12.87
N LYS A 90 -8.74 -23.24 -11.54
CA LYS A 90 -9.88 -22.97 -10.65
C LYS A 90 -9.50 -22.20 -9.39
N VAL A 91 -8.22 -21.96 -9.11
CA VAL A 91 -7.83 -21.04 -8.05
C VAL A 91 -8.19 -19.64 -8.52
N ARG A 92 -9.44 -19.27 -8.23
CA ARG A 92 -10.00 -17.94 -8.36
C ARG A 92 -9.06 -16.98 -7.65
N LEU A 93 -8.11 -16.41 -8.37
CA LEU A 93 -8.16 -15.05 -8.84
C LEU A 93 -8.69 -13.92 -7.92
N GLU A 94 -9.69 -14.21 -7.11
CA GLU A 94 -10.14 -13.46 -5.93
C GLU A 94 -9.10 -13.38 -4.81
N VAL A 95 -7.99 -14.14 -4.89
CA VAL A 95 -7.05 -14.28 -3.78
C VAL A 95 -5.87 -13.29 -3.83
N TRP A 96 -5.66 -12.57 -4.94
CA TRP A 96 -4.52 -11.64 -5.09
C TRP A 96 -4.61 -10.37 -4.22
N PHE A 97 -5.76 -10.10 -3.61
CA PHE A 97 -6.24 -8.74 -3.45
C PHE A 97 -5.89 -7.99 -2.15
N LYS A 98 -5.16 -8.60 -1.19
CA LYS A 98 -4.58 -7.85 -0.04
C LYS A 98 -3.08 -7.62 -0.17
N SER A 99 -2.48 -7.95 -1.31
CA SER A 99 -1.03 -7.85 -1.50
C SER A 99 -0.56 -6.46 -1.92
N LYS A 100 -0.73 -5.46 -1.03
CA LYS A 100 0.05 -4.19 -1.03
C LYS A 100 0.15 -3.56 0.36
N ILE A 101 0.75 -4.29 1.29
CA ILE A 101 1.08 -3.77 2.63
C ILE A 101 2.58 -3.86 2.92
N SER A 102 3.30 -4.73 2.23
CA SER A 102 4.75 -4.88 2.36
C SER A 102 5.54 -3.65 1.91
N LEU A 103 4.96 -2.80 1.04
CA LEU A 103 5.64 -1.62 0.48
C LEU A 103 5.93 -0.52 1.50
N LEU A 104 5.27 -0.49 2.66
CA LEU A 104 5.60 0.45 3.74
C LEU A 104 6.77 -0.01 4.62
N GLY A 105 7.03 -1.31 4.72
CA GLY A 105 8.13 -1.83 5.55
C GLY A 105 9.49 -1.29 5.08
N TRP A 106 9.69 -1.20 3.77
CA TRP A 106 10.92 -0.69 3.15
C TRP A 106 11.10 0.82 3.32
N SER A 107 10.02 1.59 3.47
CA SER A 107 10.11 3.05 3.65
C SER A 107 10.33 3.47 5.10
N PHE A 108 10.16 2.56 6.07
CA PHE A 108 10.30 2.85 7.49
C PHE A 108 11.66 3.46 7.89
N PRO A 109 12.82 2.93 7.44
CA PRO A 109 14.12 3.54 7.74
C PRO A 109 14.22 4.99 7.26
N PHE A 110 13.58 5.34 6.13
CA PHE A 110 13.59 6.69 5.59
C PHE A 110 12.80 7.68 6.45
N PHE A 111 11.63 7.27 6.97
CA PHE A 111 10.84 8.12 7.87
C PHE A 111 11.60 8.44 9.16
N LYS A 112 12.25 7.42 9.74
CA LYS A 112 13.07 7.56 10.95
C LYS A 112 14.26 8.48 10.72
N ASN A 113 14.97 8.32 9.60
CA ASN A 113 16.11 9.18 9.24
C ASN A 113 15.71 10.65 8.99
N CYS A 114 14.45 10.91 8.61
CA CYS A 114 13.95 12.27 8.40
C CYS A 114 13.37 12.92 9.66
N ASN A 115 13.35 12.23 10.80
CA ASN A 115 12.69 12.67 12.04
C ASN A 115 11.20 13.02 11.83
N ILE A 116 10.51 12.23 10.99
CA ILE A 116 9.09 12.42 10.66
C ILE A 116 8.28 11.33 11.36
N ASN A 117 7.23 11.73 12.07
CA ASN A 117 6.31 10.81 12.76
C ASN A 117 4.88 10.78 12.18
N ARG A 118 4.57 11.67 11.23
CA ARG A 118 3.28 11.76 10.55
C ARG A 118 3.46 11.43 9.08
N VAL A 119 2.74 10.43 8.60
CA VAL A 119 2.77 10.01 7.20
C VAL A 119 1.38 10.25 6.62
N VAL A 120 1.29 11.19 5.68
CA VAL A 120 0.03 11.50 4.98
C VAL A 120 0.00 10.72 3.67
N PHE A 121 -1.02 9.90 3.49
CA PHE A 121 -1.26 9.19 2.24
C PHE A 121 -2.29 9.95 1.39
N VAL A 122 -1.95 10.14 0.12
CA VAL A 122 -2.79 10.83 -0.86
C VAL A 122 -2.74 10.09 -2.22
N GLY A 123 -3.67 10.43 -3.11
CA GLY A 123 -3.79 9.89 -4.46
C GLY A 123 -5.00 8.97 -4.64
N ASN A 124 -5.53 8.94 -5.87
CA ASN A 124 -6.79 8.25 -6.21
C ASN A 124 -6.79 6.73 -6.00
N PHE A 125 -5.65 6.09 -5.73
CA PHE A 125 -5.63 4.69 -5.31
C PHE A 125 -6.43 4.46 -4.01
N LEU A 126 -6.49 5.48 -3.15
CA LEU A 126 -7.20 5.42 -1.88
C LEU A 126 -8.67 5.81 -1.98
N ARG A 127 -9.10 6.32 -3.15
CA ARG A 127 -10.49 6.70 -3.39
C ARG A 127 -11.36 5.49 -3.16
N ILE A 128 -12.37 5.64 -2.29
CA ILE A 128 -13.32 4.59 -1.86
C ILE A 128 -12.67 3.28 -1.34
N ASN A 129 -11.36 3.30 -1.09
CA ASN A 129 -10.55 2.12 -0.79
C ASN A 129 -10.18 2.07 0.69
N THR A 130 -11.21 2.00 1.54
CA THR A 130 -11.06 1.97 3.00
C THR A 130 -10.30 0.73 3.49
N ILE A 131 -10.35 -0.37 2.72
CA ILE A 131 -9.55 -1.58 2.95
C ILE A 131 -8.07 -1.21 2.96
N SER A 132 -7.57 -0.58 1.89
CA SER A 132 -6.16 -0.18 1.82
C SER A 132 -5.79 0.86 2.87
N MET A 133 -6.67 1.83 3.17
CA MET A 133 -6.41 2.81 4.23
C MET A 133 -6.21 2.15 5.61
N ARG A 134 -7.10 1.22 5.99
CA ARG A 134 -6.98 0.47 7.26
C ARG A 134 -5.70 -0.36 7.31
N LEU A 135 -5.37 -1.01 6.20
CA LEU A 135 -4.19 -1.85 6.09
C LEU A 135 -2.89 -1.04 6.16
N LEU A 136 -2.82 0.12 5.51
CA LEU A 136 -1.70 1.06 5.62
C LEU A 136 -1.56 1.59 7.05
N ALA A 137 -2.67 1.96 7.69
CA ALA A 137 -2.66 2.44 9.07
C ALA A 137 -2.17 1.37 10.04
N TYR A 138 -2.71 0.15 9.94
CA TYR A 138 -2.30 -0.99 10.76
C TYR A 138 -0.81 -1.30 10.59
N ALA A 139 -0.33 -1.40 9.34
CA ALA A 139 1.05 -1.76 9.10
C ALA A 139 2.02 -0.68 9.57
N LEU A 140 1.70 0.59 9.36
CA LEU A 140 2.54 1.68 9.80
C LEU A 140 2.63 1.72 11.33
N ASP A 141 1.52 1.54 12.03
CA ASP A 141 1.47 1.47 13.50
C ASP A 141 2.24 0.23 14.03
N TYR A 142 1.93 -0.95 13.51
CA TYR A 142 2.52 -2.22 13.92
C TYR A 142 4.05 -2.24 13.74
N TRP A 143 4.55 -1.93 12.54
CA TRP A 143 5.99 -1.98 12.25
C TRP A 143 6.76 -0.84 12.90
N SER A 144 6.12 0.29 13.17
CA SER A 144 6.73 1.40 13.90
C SER A 144 6.64 1.28 15.41
N LYS A 145 5.95 0.27 15.95
CA LYS A 145 5.60 0.16 17.37
C LYS A 145 4.90 1.43 17.89
N GLY A 146 3.97 1.95 17.11
CA GLY A 146 3.19 3.15 17.43
C GLY A 146 3.92 4.49 17.27
N GLN A 147 5.14 4.51 16.74
CA GLN A 147 5.90 5.76 16.53
C GLN A 147 5.43 6.58 15.34
N LEU A 148 4.80 5.94 14.34
CA LEU A 148 4.33 6.58 13.13
C LEU A 148 2.80 6.56 13.05
N LYS A 149 2.22 7.70 12.70
CA LYS A 149 0.78 7.84 12.49
C LYS A 149 0.45 7.99 11.01
N ALA A 150 -0.42 7.13 10.51
CA ALA A 150 -1.00 7.25 9.18
C ALA A 150 -2.12 8.29 9.20
N LEU A 151 -2.11 9.20 8.22
CA LEU A 151 -3.11 10.23 8.03
C LEU A 151 -3.64 10.15 6.60
N PHE A 152 -4.92 10.47 6.44
CA PHE A 152 -5.63 10.47 5.16
C PHE A 152 -6.40 11.77 5.02
N LEU A 153 -6.67 12.19 3.79
CA LEU A 153 -7.33 13.46 3.48
C LEU A 153 -8.53 13.20 2.57
N GLU A 154 -9.66 13.85 2.82
CA GLU A 154 -10.89 13.65 2.03
C GLU A 154 -10.70 13.96 0.54
N HIS A 155 -9.88 14.97 0.23
CA HIS A 155 -9.60 15.42 -1.14
C HIS A 155 -8.29 14.84 -1.70
N GLU A 156 -7.95 13.61 -1.29
CA GLU A 156 -6.70 12.91 -1.59
C GLU A 156 -6.23 12.92 -3.05
N GLY A 157 -7.16 12.98 -4.02
CA GLY A 157 -6.86 12.96 -5.44
C GLY A 157 -6.59 14.32 -6.10
N TYR A 158 -6.84 15.43 -5.40
CA TYR A 158 -7.06 16.73 -6.05
C TYR A 158 -5.99 17.79 -5.79
N PHE A 159 -5.04 17.55 -4.87
CA PHE A 159 -4.04 18.56 -4.47
C PHE A 159 -3.22 19.14 -5.63
N GLY A 160 -2.85 18.31 -6.61
CA GLY A 160 -2.11 18.78 -7.79
C GLY A 160 -2.91 19.77 -8.64
N ALA A 161 -4.21 19.52 -8.83
CA ALA A 161 -5.09 20.41 -9.58
C ALA A 161 -5.34 21.73 -8.83
N VAL A 162 -5.54 21.65 -7.51
CA VAL A 162 -5.66 22.85 -6.66
C VAL A 162 -4.39 23.68 -6.67
N GLY A 163 -3.22 23.05 -6.57
CA GLY A 163 -1.93 23.75 -6.64
C GLY A 163 -1.71 24.46 -7.98
N ALA A 164 -2.11 23.85 -9.10
CA ALA A 164 -2.05 24.48 -10.41
C ALA A 164 -2.98 25.71 -10.52
N LEU A 165 -4.20 25.62 -9.96
CA LEU A 165 -5.12 26.74 -9.89
C LEU A 165 -4.57 27.90 -9.05
N LEU A 166 -4.02 27.62 -7.86
CA LEU A 166 -3.42 28.65 -7.00
C LEU A 166 -2.25 29.35 -7.69
N GLY A 167 -1.41 28.60 -8.41
CA GLY A 167 -0.30 29.19 -9.19
C GLY A 167 -0.77 30.16 -10.29
N LEU A 168 -1.95 29.92 -10.87
CA LEU A 168 -2.56 30.86 -11.82
C LEU A 168 -3.04 32.13 -11.12
N LEU A 169 -3.68 31.99 -9.95
CA LEU A 169 -4.19 33.13 -9.18
C LEU A 169 -3.08 34.02 -8.62
N ASP A 170 -1.94 33.43 -8.24
CA ASP A 170 -0.77 34.19 -7.78
C ASP A 170 -0.05 34.94 -8.93
N SER A 171 -0.32 34.55 -10.18
CA SER A 171 0.25 35.16 -11.39
C SER A 171 -0.65 36.24 -12.03
N ALA A 172 -1.86 36.43 -11.52
CA ALA A 172 -2.87 37.38 -12.01
C ALA A 172 -2.87 38.67 -11.18
#